data_AF-A0A0R0B4Y8-F1
#
_entry.id   AF-A0A0R0B4Y8-F1
#
_cell.length_a   1.000
_cell.length_b   1.000
_cell.length_c   1.000
_cell.angle_alpha   90.00
_cell.angle_beta   90.00
_cell.angle_gamma   90.00
#
_symmetry.space_group_name_H-M   'P 1'
#
loop_
_entity.id
_entity.type
_entity.pdbx_description
1 polymer ?
#
loop_
_entity_poly.entity_id
_entity_poly.type
_entity_poly.pdbx_seq_one_letter_code
_entity_poly.pdbx_strand_id
1 'polypeptide(L)'
;MTKRATRKLGESAEQEDVDFGTEATDGAWYAQGDYYFNGANFHHRVGASFQMSDKRGLTGIQSKSFAIASSDATPIFEQRSRDEGKELNYTFPGERVSPDVLKGQFDGVIAYTRVREYFHRTGQRVFEIFAPGAKHPRERQWRTLDLNRQENYDANGKLTRVILSGPVSDGGGYTENLRAYAEKGVLKLTPLTNGYSSYRVYDYDAAGKETLSFVCWRYEVSTNKPYAHFPWWEPDPRPKRSREAELQYGRTQVGTRCGTPDGKMVVEGMGPVKKLMETRYGFGTTKLGLPGE
;
A
#
# COMPACT_ATOMS: atom_id res chain seq x y z
N MET A 1 20.88 19.61 18.78
CA MET A 1 19.74 18.66 18.85
C MET A 1 18.82 19.18 19.94
N THR A 2 17.62 19.59 19.57
CA THR A 2 16.64 20.12 20.53
C THR A 2 15.72 18.97 20.92
N LYS A 3 15.80 18.50 22.16
CA LYS A 3 14.84 17.52 22.69
C LYS A 3 13.59 18.28 23.10
N ARG A 4 12.42 17.93 22.56
CA ARG A 4 11.13 18.42 23.06
C ARG A 4 10.31 17.22 23.53
N ALA A 5 9.84 17.27 24.77
CA ALA A 5 8.91 16.27 25.28
C ALA A 5 7.60 16.37 24.49
N THR A 6 7.02 15.22 24.14
CA THR A 6 5.69 15.15 23.55
C THR A 6 4.66 15.29 24.68
N ARG A 7 3.97 16.44 24.74
CA ARG A 7 2.86 16.70 25.67
C ARG A 7 1.55 16.13 25.13
N LYS A 8 0.61 15.80 26.01
CA LYS A 8 -0.72 15.33 25.57
C LYS A 8 -1.47 16.46 24.84
N LEU A 9 -2.40 16.09 23.96
CA LEU A 9 -3.28 17.06 23.28
C LEU A 9 -4.10 17.82 24.35
N GLY A 10 -3.75 19.09 24.62
CA GLY A 10 -4.43 19.95 25.60
C GLY A 10 -3.56 20.60 26.68
N GLU A 11 -2.28 20.25 26.81
CA GLU A 11 -1.37 20.86 27.80
C GLU A 11 -0.70 22.14 27.26
N SER A 12 -0.63 23.19 28.09
CA SER A 12 -0.11 24.51 27.71
C SER A 12 1.42 24.50 27.58
N ALA A 13 1.99 25.46 26.83
CA ALA A 13 3.42 25.51 26.53
C ALA A 13 4.31 25.89 27.73
N GLU A 14 3.75 26.43 28.81
CA GLU A 14 4.52 27.15 29.86
C GLU A 14 4.60 26.43 31.22
N GLN A 15 4.07 25.21 31.36
CA GLN A 15 4.08 24.52 32.64
C GLN A 15 5.41 23.78 32.87
N GLU A 16 6.12 24.10 33.97
CA GLU A 16 7.24 23.30 34.50
C GLU A 16 6.67 22.10 35.26
N ASP A 17 6.92 20.89 34.74
CA ASP A 17 6.46 19.64 35.35
C ASP A 17 7.43 19.22 36.46
N VAL A 18 7.12 19.61 37.69
CA VAL A 18 7.68 19.04 38.91
C VAL A 18 6.63 18.07 39.48
N ASP A 19 7.02 16.80 39.60
CA ASP A 19 6.37 15.68 40.33
C ASP A 19 5.37 14.72 39.65
N PHE A 20 5.28 13.56 40.34
CA PHE A 20 5.03 12.18 39.91
C PHE A 20 3.57 11.76 39.60
N GLY A 21 3.43 10.79 38.67
CA GLY A 21 2.24 9.94 38.40
C GLY A 21 1.59 10.26 37.03
N THR A 22 1.18 9.36 36.14
CA THR A 22 0.84 7.92 36.12
C THR A 22 0.90 7.42 34.65
N GLU A 23 1.07 6.11 34.46
CA GLU A 23 1.40 5.40 33.20
C GLU A 23 0.62 5.81 31.92
N ALA A 24 1.36 5.97 30.80
CA ALA A 24 1.03 5.56 29.40
C ALA A 24 1.73 6.38 28.29
N THR A 25 2.80 7.11 28.56
CA THR A 25 3.71 7.61 27.51
C THR A 25 5.01 6.82 27.59
N ASP A 26 5.34 6.10 26.51
CA ASP A 26 6.40 5.08 26.43
C ASP A 26 7.84 5.68 26.48
N GLY A 27 8.07 6.72 27.28
CA GLY A 27 9.31 7.51 27.26
C GLY A 27 9.59 8.14 25.89
N ALA A 28 8.57 8.34 25.05
CA ALA A 28 8.71 8.87 23.71
C ALA A 28 8.94 10.40 23.78
N TRP A 29 10.17 10.82 23.56
CA TRP A 29 10.52 12.22 23.33
C TRP A 29 10.81 12.44 21.85
N TYR A 30 10.08 13.38 21.25
CA TYR A 30 10.26 13.77 19.87
C TYR A 30 11.55 14.60 19.70
N ALA A 31 12.51 14.05 18.97
CA ALA A 31 13.72 14.76 18.58
C ALA A 31 13.69 14.97 17.07
N GLN A 32 13.44 16.21 16.64
CA GLN A 32 13.58 16.64 15.26
C GLN A 32 14.88 17.42 15.11
N GLY A 33 15.62 17.13 14.05
CA GLY A 33 16.78 17.92 13.66
C GLY A 33 16.99 17.81 12.17
N ASP A 34 17.41 18.92 11.54
CA ASP A 34 17.81 18.93 10.13
C ASP A 34 19.26 18.49 9.99
N TYR A 35 19.53 17.59 9.04
CA TYR A 35 20.89 17.33 8.56
C TYR A 35 21.24 18.28 7.40
N TYR A 36 22.51 18.66 7.30
CA TYR A 36 23.06 19.47 6.20
C TYR A 36 24.19 18.67 5.55
N PHE A 37 24.20 18.57 4.22
CA PHE A 37 25.29 17.95 3.46
C PHE A 37 26.03 19.01 2.63
N ASN A 38 27.34 18.83 2.50
CA ASN A 38 28.17 19.60 1.57
C ASN A 38 28.35 18.79 0.29
N GLY A 39 27.89 19.34 -0.85
CA GLY A 39 28.24 18.82 -2.17
C GLY A 39 29.55 19.45 -2.66
N ALA A 40 30.23 18.81 -3.62
CA ALA A 40 31.57 19.18 -4.08
C ALA A 40 31.68 20.61 -4.65
N ASN A 41 30.59 21.26 -5.07
CA ASN A 41 30.63 22.65 -5.58
C ASN A 41 29.44 23.53 -5.15
N PHE A 42 28.49 23.03 -4.34
CA PHE A 42 27.36 23.82 -3.81
C PHE A 42 26.86 23.23 -2.47
N HIS A 43 26.57 24.09 -1.50
CA HIS A 43 25.88 23.71 -0.26
C HIS A 43 24.38 23.47 -0.53
N HIS A 44 24.00 22.27 -0.99
CA HIS A 44 22.60 21.91 -1.05
C HIS A 44 22.10 21.47 0.33
N ARG A 45 21.25 22.32 0.94
CA ARG A 45 20.48 21.96 2.13
C ARG A 45 19.54 20.81 1.80
N VAL A 46 19.88 19.61 2.23
CA VAL A 46 18.97 18.45 2.26
C VAL A 46 18.46 18.31 3.68
N GLY A 47 17.40 19.04 4.02
CA GLY A 47 16.72 18.87 5.30
C GLY A 47 16.09 17.48 5.38
N ALA A 48 16.46 16.72 6.41
CA ALA A 48 15.76 15.51 6.81
C ALA A 48 15.36 15.68 8.27
N SER A 49 14.07 15.53 8.56
CA SER A 49 13.54 15.42 9.92
C SER A 49 13.55 13.96 10.34
N PHE A 50 13.67 13.68 11.63
CA PHE A 50 13.56 12.34 12.17
C PHE A 50 12.79 12.34 13.49
N GLN A 51 12.42 11.15 13.94
CA GLN A 51 11.65 10.92 15.17
C GLN A 51 12.27 9.78 15.96
N MET A 52 12.29 9.89 17.30
CA MET A 52 12.92 8.91 18.17
C MET A 52 12.13 8.67 19.46
N SER A 53 12.42 7.58 20.15
CA SER A 53 12.01 7.30 21.53
C SER A 53 13.06 6.46 22.24
N ASP A 54 13.10 6.46 23.57
CA ASP A 54 14.06 5.61 24.31
C ASP A 54 13.89 4.12 23.99
N LYS A 55 12.62 3.68 23.99
CA LYS A 55 12.23 2.29 23.81
C LYS A 55 12.49 1.77 22.40
N ARG A 56 12.18 2.58 21.37
CA ARG A 56 12.26 2.13 19.96
C ARG A 56 13.43 2.71 19.19
N GLY A 57 14.19 3.63 19.78
CA GLY A 57 15.23 4.35 19.05
C GLY A 57 14.61 5.19 17.93
N LEU A 58 15.18 5.16 16.73
CA LEU A 58 14.65 5.86 15.56
C LEU A 58 13.33 5.24 15.07
N THR A 59 12.27 6.04 14.98
CA THR A 59 10.93 5.56 14.56
C THR A 59 10.57 6.00 13.15
N GLY A 60 11.14 7.11 12.68
CA GLY A 60 10.96 7.54 11.30
C GLY A 60 11.94 8.62 10.85
N ILE A 61 12.05 8.76 9.53
CA ILE A 61 12.82 9.79 8.82
C ILE A 61 11.91 10.38 7.74
N GLN A 62 11.95 11.70 7.57
CA GLN A 62 11.21 12.42 6.53
C GLN A 62 12.16 13.38 5.85
N SER A 63 12.24 13.36 4.51
CA SER A 63 13.06 14.31 3.76
C SER A 63 12.38 14.76 2.49
N LYS A 64 12.59 16.05 2.14
CA LYS A 64 12.25 16.61 0.83
C LYS A 64 13.27 16.24 -0.25
N SER A 65 14.40 15.64 0.13
CA SER A 65 15.39 15.13 -0.79
C SER A 65 15.28 13.62 -0.91
N PHE A 66 15.39 13.14 -2.14
CA PHE A 66 15.47 11.71 -2.43
C PHE A 66 16.92 11.18 -2.47
N ALA A 67 17.90 11.99 -2.08
CA ALA A 67 19.30 11.60 -2.05
C ALA A 67 19.73 10.87 -0.76
N ILE A 68 18.85 10.79 0.24
CA ILE A 68 19.10 10.02 1.48
C ILE A 68 18.89 8.53 1.24
N ALA A 69 19.62 7.69 1.99
CA ALA A 69 19.55 6.24 1.89
C ALA A 69 19.66 5.74 0.44
N SER A 70 20.59 6.31 -0.33
CA SER A 70 20.74 6.05 -1.76
C SER A 70 20.99 4.57 -2.07
N SER A 71 21.66 3.86 -1.15
CA SER A 71 21.93 2.43 -1.22
C SER A 71 20.68 1.53 -1.11
N ASP A 72 19.52 2.12 -0.82
CA ASP A 72 18.24 1.46 -0.65
C ASP A 72 17.33 1.54 -1.89
N ALA A 73 17.72 2.30 -2.92
CA ALA A 73 16.88 2.54 -4.09
C ALA A 73 16.45 1.25 -4.81
N THR A 74 15.16 1.16 -5.18
CA THR A 74 14.62 0.09 -6.05
C THR A 74 14.33 0.65 -7.45
N PRO A 75 14.23 -0.20 -8.49
CA PRO A 75 13.87 0.26 -9.83
C PRO A 75 12.54 1.03 -9.92
N ILE A 76 11.57 0.74 -9.04
CA ILE A 76 10.30 1.47 -8.98
C ILE A 76 10.47 2.82 -8.25
N PHE A 77 11.34 2.89 -7.25
CA PHE A 77 11.67 4.15 -6.59
C PHE A 77 12.33 5.17 -7.54
N GLU A 78 13.04 4.70 -8.57
CA GLU A 78 13.56 5.61 -9.61
C GLU A 78 12.48 6.29 -10.45
N GLN A 79 11.25 5.77 -10.40
CA GLN A 79 10.08 6.36 -11.06
C GLN A 79 9.24 7.24 -10.11
N ARG A 80 9.79 7.62 -8.95
CA ARG A 80 9.18 8.58 -8.04
C ARG A 80 8.86 9.92 -8.73
N SER A 81 7.84 10.60 -8.23
CA SER A 81 7.53 11.98 -8.62
C SER A 81 8.70 12.89 -8.26
N ARG A 82 8.95 13.87 -9.13
CA ARG A 82 9.95 14.94 -8.94
C ARG A 82 9.29 16.28 -8.62
N ASP A 83 7.98 16.28 -8.35
CA ASP A 83 7.23 17.49 -8.08
C ASP A 83 7.64 18.09 -6.73
N GLU A 84 7.63 19.42 -6.65
CA GLU A 84 7.93 20.12 -5.41
C GLU A 84 6.94 19.75 -4.29
N GLY A 85 7.46 19.61 -3.07
CA GLY A 85 6.65 19.27 -1.90
C GLY A 85 6.35 17.77 -1.73
N LYS A 86 6.84 16.90 -2.63
CA LYS A 86 6.83 15.45 -2.40
C LYS A 86 8.00 15.05 -1.50
N GLU A 87 7.71 14.18 -0.55
CA GLU A 87 8.66 13.77 0.48
C GLU A 87 8.91 12.27 0.42
N LEU A 88 10.11 11.90 0.86
CA LEU A 88 10.52 10.54 1.15
C LEU A 88 10.39 10.30 2.64
N ASN A 89 9.58 9.31 3.00
CA ASN A 89 9.39 8.90 4.39
C ASN A 89 9.93 7.48 4.59
N TYR A 90 10.57 7.27 5.74
CA TYR A 90 10.89 5.96 6.27
C TYR A 90 10.22 5.79 7.62
N THR A 91 9.63 4.62 7.86
CA THR A 91 9.11 4.21 9.16
C THR A 91 9.69 2.87 9.57
N PHE A 92 9.97 2.69 10.85
CA PHE A 92 10.59 1.48 11.40
C PHE A 92 9.62 0.75 12.34
N PRO A 93 8.75 -0.13 11.82
CA PRO A 93 7.67 -0.74 12.61
C PRO A 93 8.12 -1.96 13.44
N GLY A 94 9.34 -2.45 13.21
CA GLY A 94 9.86 -3.68 13.82
C GLY A 94 10.67 -3.45 15.08
N GLU A 95 11.93 -3.83 15.00
CA GLU A 95 12.93 -3.76 16.06
C GLU A 95 13.38 -2.33 16.41
N ARG A 96 14.07 -2.18 17.54
CA ARG A 96 14.67 -0.91 17.97
C ARG A 96 15.79 -0.49 17.02
N VAL A 97 15.71 0.73 16.49
CA VAL A 97 16.68 1.24 15.50
C VAL A 97 17.73 2.12 16.17
N SER A 98 19.01 1.84 15.93
CA SER A 98 20.11 2.62 16.52
C SER A 98 20.13 4.05 15.96
N PRO A 99 20.40 5.08 16.79
CA PRO A 99 20.68 6.43 16.31
C PRO A 99 21.88 6.53 15.36
N ASP A 100 22.75 5.50 15.31
CA ASP A 100 23.86 5.45 14.36
C ASP A 100 23.42 5.50 12.90
N VAL A 101 22.16 5.15 12.60
CA VAL A 101 21.56 5.33 11.27
C VAL A 101 21.60 6.79 10.81
N LEU A 102 21.66 7.76 11.71
CA LEU A 102 21.80 9.18 11.35
C LEU A 102 23.18 9.50 10.73
N LYS A 103 24.17 8.61 10.86
CA LYS A 103 25.48 8.74 10.21
C LYS A 103 25.41 8.27 8.76
N GLY A 104 26.26 8.82 7.90
CA GLY A 104 26.42 8.32 6.52
C GLY A 104 25.14 8.39 5.68
N GLN A 105 24.48 9.55 5.64
CA GLN A 105 23.31 9.81 4.78
C GLN A 105 22.15 8.81 4.92
N PHE A 106 21.98 8.22 6.11
CA PHE A 106 20.93 7.25 6.40
C PHE A 106 21.09 5.91 5.65
N ASP A 107 22.26 5.57 5.10
CA ASP A 107 22.44 4.27 4.44
C ASP A 107 22.31 3.07 5.39
N GLY A 108 22.46 3.28 6.70
CA GLY A 108 22.26 2.26 7.72
C GLY A 108 20.82 1.74 7.86
N VAL A 109 19.82 2.41 7.25
CA VAL A 109 18.40 1.97 7.34
C VAL A 109 18.19 0.55 6.84
N ILE A 110 19.03 0.09 5.90
CA ILE A 110 18.90 -1.24 5.28
C ILE A 110 19.04 -2.38 6.30
N ALA A 111 19.72 -2.13 7.43
CA ALA A 111 19.90 -3.13 8.48
C ALA A 111 18.61 -3.44 9.25
N TYR A 112 17.54 -2.69 9.01
CA TYR A 112 16.30 -2.76 9.78
C TYR A 112 15.06 -3.05 8.94
N THR A 113 14.03 -3.57 9.60
CA THR A 113 12.66 -3.60 9.09
C THR A 113 12.21 -2.17 8.83
N ARG A 114 11.90 -1.86 7.57
CA ARG A 114 11.55 -0.49 7.17
C ARG A 114 10.42 -0.46 6.16
N VAL A 115 9.64 0.60 6.24
CA VAL A 115 8.64 0.98 5.25
C VAL A 115 9.15 2.25 4.60
N ARG A 116 9.42 2.20 3.29
CA ARG A 116 9.71 3.38 2.49
C ARG A 116 8.44 3.87 1.84
N GLU A 117 8.15 5.15 1.97
CA GLU A 117 7.00 5.78 1.37
C GLU A 117 7.42 6.97 0.50
N TYR A 118 6.83 7.05 -0.68
CA TYR A 118 7.03 8.13 -1.65
C TYR A 118 5.84 8.22 -2.60
N PHE A 119 5.77 9.33 -3.35
CA PHE A 119 4.85 9.42 -4.49
C PHE A 119 5.53 8.91 -5.76
N HIS A 120 4.86 8.05 -6.51
CA HIS A 120 5.24 7.68 -7.87
C HIS A 120 4.85 8.80 -8.85
N ARG A 121 5.50 8.87 -10.02
CA ARG A 121 5.18 9.86 -11.08
C ARG A 121 3.74 9.81 -11.59
N THR A 122 3.01 8.74 -11.31
CA THR A 122 1.55 8.63 -11.59
C THR A 122 0.67 9.32 -10.57
N GLY A 123 1.26 9.92 -9.52
CA GLY A 123 0.52 10.51 -8.41
C GLY A 123 0.08 9.51 -7.33
N GLN A 124 0.32 8.20 -7.52
CA GLN A 124 0.04 7.19 -6.50
C GLN A 124 1.06 7.26 -5.37
N ARG A 125 0.59 7.09 -4.12
CA ARG A 125 1.44 6.90 -2.95
C ARG A 125 1.87 5.44 -2.90
N VAL A 126 3.18 5.21 -2.82
CA VAL A 126 3.78 3.88 -2.81
C VAL A 126 4.39 3.63 -1.44
N PHE A 127 4.10 2.46 -0.87
CA PHE A 127 4.74 1.96 0.34
C PHE A 127 5.47 0.68 0.00
N GLU A 128 6.78 0.66 0.18
CA GLU A 128 7.63 -0.52 0.01
C GLU A 128 8.05 -1.02 1.39
N ILE A 129 7.71 -2.26 1.72
CA ILE A 129 7.98 -2.87 3.02
C ILE A 129 9.13 -3.87 2.87
N PHE A 130 10.19 -3.67 3.64
CA PHE A 130 11.40 -4.46 3.59
C PHE A 130 11.64 -5.20 4.91
N ALA A 131 12.20 -6.39 4.80
CA ALA A 131 12.83 -7.07 5.92
C ALA A 131 14.24 -6.52 6.19
N PRO A 132 14.82 -6.74 7.38
CA PRO A 132 16.21 -6.40 7.67
C PRO A 132 17.16 -6.99 6.62
N GLY A 133 18.07 -6.16 6.09
CA GLY A 133 19.07 -6.54 5.09
C GLY A 133 18.52 -6.76 3.67
N ALA A 134 17.21 -6.75 3.47
CA ALA A 134 16.62 -7.07 2.17
C ALA A 134 16.81 -5.91 1.17
N LYS A 135 17.32 -6.23 -0.03
CA LYS A 135 17.44 -5.30 -1.16
C LYS A 135 16.14 -5.11 -1.95
N HIS A 136 15.19 -6.03 -1.79
CA HIS A 136 13.88 -5.96 -2.42
C HIS A 136 12.79 -5.94 -1.35
N PRO A 137 11.67 -5.23 -1.59
CA PRO A 137 10.56 -5.24 -0.64
C PRO A 137 9.91 -6.63 -0.65
N ARG A 138 9.47 -7.11 0.51
CA ARG A 138 8.60 -8.30 0.60
C ARG A 138 7.18 -8.00 0.14
N GLU A 139 6.80 -6.71 0.21
CA GLU A 139 5.49 -6.22 -0.17
C GLU A 139 5.58 -4.78 -0.66
N ARG A 140 4.85 -4.44 -1.72
CA ARG A 140 4.63 -3.07 -2.17
C ARG A 140 3.15 -2.78 -2.24
N GLN A 141 2.74 -1.67 -1.64
CA GLN A 141 1.37 -1.18 -1.69
C GLN A 141 1.30 0.11 -2.51
N TRP A 142 0.31 0.20 -3.38
CA TRP A 142 0.00 1.39 -4.17
C TRP A 142 -1.36 1.91 -3.76
N ARG A 143 -1.37 3.18 -3.36
CA ARG A 143 -2.54 3.81 -2.77
C ARG A 143 -2.85 5.11 -3.49
N THR A 144 -4.13 5.33 -3.74
CA THR A 144 -4.66 6.67 -3.99
C THR A 144 -5.18 7.18 -2.66
N LEU A 145 -6.49 7.10 -2.42
CA LEU A 145 -7.10 7.20 -1.10
C LEU A 145 -7.08 5.83 -0.39
N ASP A 146 -7.47 4.78 -1.12
CA ASP A 146 -7.52 3.41 -0.62
C ASP A 146 -6.33 2.57 -1.10
N LEU A 147 -6.18 1.36 -0.55
CA LEU A 147 -5.28 0.35 -1.11
C LEU A 147 -5.82 -0.17 -2.44
N ASN A 148 -5.18 0.22 -3.54
CA ASN A 148 -5.63 -0.17 -4.89
C ASN A 148 -4.86 -1.36 -5.45
N ARG A 149 -3.59 -1.50 -5.09
CA ARG A 149 -2.75 -2.61 -5.54
C ARG A 149 -1.78 -3.00 -4.43
N GLN A 150 -1.71 -4.30 -4.16
CA GLN A 150 -0.70 -4.91 -3.31
C GLN A 150 0.09 -5.92 -4.13
N GLU A 151 1.41 -5.82 -4.06
CA GLU A 151 2.36 -6.71 -4.74
C GLU A 151 3.15 -7.42 -3.65
N ASN A 152 3.29 -8.74 -3.76
CA ASN A 152 4.09 -9.55 -2.84
C ASN A 152 5.26 -10.20 -3.58
N TYR A 153 6.39 -10.29 -2.90
CA TYR A 153 7.65 -10.74 -3.47
C TYR A 153 8.25 -11.87 -2.62
N ASP A 154 8.98 -12.77 -3.27
CA ASP A 154 9.82 -13.74 -2.56
C ASP A 154 11.11 -13.09 -2.04
N ALA A 155 11.94 -13.90 -1.36
CA ALA A 155 13.21 -13.46 -0.79
C ALA A 155 14.23 -12.96 -1.85
N ASN A 156 14.07 -13.35 -3.11
CA ASN A 156 14.92 -12.93 -4.22
C ASN A 156 14.37 -11.68 -4.93
N GLY A 157 13.27 -11.10 -4.45
CA GLY A 157 12.62 -9.96 -5.08
C GLY A 157 11.77 -10.30 -6.29
N LYS A 158 11.43 -11.58 -6.49
CA LYS A 158 10.56 -12.01 -7.58
C LYS A 158 9.10 -11.85 -7.20
N LEU A 159 8.31 -11.25 -8.09
CA LEU A 159 6.87 -11.07 -7.89
C LEU A 159 6.19 -12.44 -7.77
N THR A 160 5.42 -12.64 -6.70
CA THR A 160 4.68 -13.89 -6.42
C THR A 160 3.17 -13.68 -6.46
N ARG A 161 2.70 -12.47 -6.15
CA ARG A 161 1.27 -12.13 -6.19
C ARG A 161 1.03 -10.65 -6.45
N VAL A 162 -0.03 -10.36 -7.19
CA VAL A 162 -0.65 -9.03 -7.29
C VAL A 162 -2.11 -9.13 -6.88
N ILE A 163 -2.55 -8.26 -5.98
CA ILE A 163 -3.95 -8.10 -5.57
C ILE A 163 -4.38 -6.71 -5.97
N LEU A 164 -5.43 -6.62 -6.77
CA LEU A 164 -6.06 -5.35 -7.14
C LEU A 164 -7.37 -5.15 -6.39
N SER A 165 -7.65 -3.90 -6.03
CA SER A 165 -8.94 -3.43 -5.50
C SER A 165 -9.27 -2.08 -6.13
N GLY A 166 -10.36 -2.02 -6.88
CA GLY A 166 -10.72 -0.84 -7.66
C GLY A 166 -10.01 -0.77 -9.01
N PRO A 167 -10.05 0.40 -9.67
CA PRO A 167 -9.50 0.58 -11.00
C PRO A 167 -7.97 0.51 -10.99
N VAL A 168 -7.41 0.01 -12.08
CA VAL A 168 -5.98 0.10 -12.36
C VAL A 168 -5.72 1.45 -13.02
N SER A 169 -4.82 2.24 -12.44
CA SER A 169 -4.39 3.50 -13.05
C SER A 169 -3.41 3.21 -14.20
N ASP A 170 -3.64 3.83 -15.35
CA ASP A 170 -2.69 3.81 -16.46
C ASP A 170 -1.36 4.46 -16.01
N GLY A 171 -0.23 3.78 -16.24
CA GLY A 171 1.11 4.33 -16.02
C GLY A 171 1.88 3.83 -14.78
N GLY A 172 1.33 2.90 -13.99
CA GLY A 172 1.97 2.37 -12.77
C GLY A 172 2.82 1.10 -12.95
N GLY A 173 3.18 0.75 -14.18
CA GLY A 173 3.97 -0.45 -14.52
C GLY A 173 3.20 -1.78 -14.51
N TYR A 174 1.91 -1.79 -14.12
CA TYR A 174 1.03 -2.95 -14.20
C TYR A 174 -0.12 -2.65 -15.16
N THR A 175 -0.30 -3.49 -16.17
CA THR A 175 -1.40 -3.39 -17.13
C THR A 175 -2.25 -4.65 -17.01
N GLU A 176 -3.50 -4.48 -16.59
CA GLU A 176 -4.44 -5.58 -16.48
C GLU A 176 -4.99 -5.95 -17.86
N ASN A 177 -4.91 -7.23 -18.23
CA ASN A 177 -5.46 -7.74 -19.49
C ASN A 177 -6.44 -8.91 -19.27
N LEU A 178 -7.63 -8.59 -18.75
CA LEU A 178 -8.71 -9.57 -18.55
C LEU A 178 -9.17 -10.24 -19.84
N ARG A 179 -9.03 -9.55 -20.99
CA ARG A 179 -9.41 -10.09 -22.30
C ARG A 179 -8.61 -11.33 -22.67
N ALA A 180 -7.31 -11.31 -22.44
CA ALA A 180 -6.45 -12.46 -22.70
C ALA A 180 -6.86 -13.70 -21.89
N TYR A 181 -7.38 -13.54 -20.67
CA TYR A 181 -7.89 -14.65 -19.86
C TYR A 181 -9.22 -15.20 -20.39
N ALA A 182 -10.10 -14.34 -20.89
CA ALA A 182 -11.35 -14.76 -21.50
C ALA A 182 -11.12 -15.47 -22.84
N GLU A 183 -10.23 -14.95 -23.69
CA GLU A 183 -9.86 -15.57 -24.98
C GLU A 183 -9.22 -16.95 -24.81
N LYS A 184 -8.52 -17.18 -23.69
CA LYS A 184 -7.98 -18.50 -23.31
C LYS A 184 -9.02 -19.42 -22.64
N GLY A 185 -10.27 -18.96 -22.46
CA GLY A 185 -11.34 -19.72 -21.80
C GLY A 185 -11.18 -19.88 -20.29
N VAL A 186 -10.23 -19.17 -19.66
CA VAL A 186 -9.97 -19.22 -18.21
C VAL A 186 -11.00 -18.39 -17.46
N LEU A 187 -11.29 -17.20 -17.96
CA LEU A 187 -12.26 -16.28 -17.37
C LEU A 187 -13.61 -16.45 -18.07
N LYS A 188 -14.67 -16.78 -17.32
CA LYS A 188 -16.02 -17.08 -17.85
C LYS A 188 -17.10 -16.08 -17.43
N LEU A 189 -16.72 -15.05 -16.69
CA LEU A 189 -17.60 -14.04 -16.11
C LEU A 189 -16.92 -12.68 -16.10
N THR A 190 -17.71 -11.61 -15.98
CA THR A 190 -17.19 -10.23 -15.93
C THR A 190 -16.71 -9.87 -14.53
N PRO A 191 -15.40 -9.65 -14.34
CA PRO A 191 -14.88 -9.19 -13.06
C PRO A 191 -15.34 -7.75 -12.79
N LEU A 192 -15.62 -7.48 -11.52
CA LEU A 192 -15.70 -6.12 -11.00
C LEU A 192 -14.32 -5.48 -11.10
N THR A 193 -14.24 -4.34 -11.76
CA THR A 193 -13.03 -3.49 -11.87
C THR A 193 -13.13 -2.20 -11.05
N ASN A 194 -14.26 -1.96 -10.39
CA ASN A 194 -14.50 -0.80 -9.54
C ASN A 194 -15.36 -1.12 -8.31
N GLY A 195 -15.27 -0.27 -7.28
CA GLY A 195 -16.02 -0.39 -6.03
C GLY A 195 -15.37 -1.32 -4.98
N TYR A 196 -15.93 -1.33 -3.78
CA TYR A 196 -15.33 -1.92 -2.56
C TYR A 196 -15.07 -3.44 -2.59
N SER A 197 -15.65 -4.17 -3.53
CA SER A 197 -15.45 -5.62 -3.68
C SER A 197 -14.89 -5.98 -5.04
N SER A 198 -14.22 -5.05 -5.72
CA SER A 198 -13.57 -5.32 -7.01
C SER A 198 -12.19 -5.95 -6.84
N TYR A 199 -12.15 -7.08 -6.14
CA TYR A 199 -10.90 -7.81 -5.94
C TYR A 199 -10.56 -8.69 -7.15
N ARG A 200 -9.30 -8.64 -7.55
CA ARG A 200 -8.71 -9.53 -8.56
C ARG A 200 -7.32 -9.95 -8.06
N VAL A 201 -7.06 -11.25 -8.03
CA VAL A 201 -5.78 -11.83 -7.55
C VAL A 201 -5.10 -12.54 -8.69
N TYR A 202 -3.83 -12.21 -8.86
CA TYR A 202 -2.92 -12.77 -9.84
C TYR A 202 -1.76 -13.41 -9.09
N ASP A 203 -1.58 -14.71 -9.27
CA ASP A 203 -0.46 -15.47 -8.70
C ASP A 203 0.60 -15.71 -9.77
N TYR A 204 1.88 -15.69 -9.39
CA TYR A 204 3.00 -15.93 -10.28
C TYR A 204 3.76 -17.15 -9.81
N ASP A 205 4.04 -18.06 -10.75
CA ASP A 205 4.87 -19.23 -10.46
C ASP A 205 6.38 -18.89 -10.41
N ALA A 206 7.23 -19.90 -10.17
CA ALA A 206 8.67 -19.74 -10.14
C ALA A 206 9.29 -19.28 -11.47
N ALA A 207 8.62 -19.49 -12.61
CA ALA A 207 9.05 -18.96 -13.91
C ALA A 207 8.56 -17.53 -14.18
N GLY A 208 7.66 -17.00 -13.34
CA GLY A 208 7.07 -15.67 -13.49
C GLY A 208 5.83 -15.67 -14.38
N LYS A 209 5.24 -16.84 -14.62
CA LYS A 209 4.00 -16.98 -15.36
C LYS A 209 2.82 -16.58 -14.48
N GLU A 210 2.09 -15.57 -14.93
CA GLU A 210 0.91 -15.02 -14.26
C GLU A 210 -0.32 -15.93 -14.45
N THR A 211 -1.07 -16.15 -13.38
CA THR A 211 -2.36 -16.83 -13.37
C THR A 211 -3.37 -15.99 -12.59
N LEU A 212 -4.47 -15.62 -13.25
CA LEU A 212 -5.64 -15.06 -12.56
C LEU A 212 -6.28 -16.17 -11.72
N SER A 213 -6.28 -16.04 -10.40
CA SER A 213 -6.70 -17.10 -9.46
C SER A 213 -8.00 -16.76 -8.73
N PHE A 214 -8.34 -15.48 -8.63
CA PHE A 214 -9.54 -15.02 -7.92
C PHE A 214 -10.09 -13.74 -8.54
N VAL A 215 -11.41 -13.69 -8.70
CA VAL A 215 -12.14 -12.52 -9.17
C VAL A 215 -13.45 -12.36 -8.41
N CYS A 216 -13.91 -11.12 -8.28
CA CYS A 216 -15.25 -10.80 -7.82
C CYS A 216 -16.16 -10.39 -8.99
N TRP A 217 -17.44 -10.73 -8.94
CA TRP A 217 -18.43 -10.40 -9.96
C TRP A 217 -19.80 -10.12 -9.34
N ARG A 218 -20.67 -9.52 -10.15
CA ARG A 218 -22.06 -9.25 -9.82
C ARG A 218 -22.95 -10.38 -10.32
N TYR A 219 -23.99 -10.72 -9.56
CA TYR A 219 -24.96 -11.73 -9.94
C TYR A 219 -26.38 -11.27 -9.60
N GLU A 220 -27.38 -11.69 -10.39
CA GLU A 220 -28.78 -11.46 -10.08
C GLU A 220 -29.25 -12.40 -8.97
N VAL A 221 -29.81 -11.83 -7.90
CA VAL A 221 -30.26 -12.60 -6.72
C VAL A 221 -31.41 -13.55 -7.08
N SER A 222 -32.35 -13.11 -7.91
CA SER A 222 -33.54 -13.88 -8.28
C SER A 222 -33.24 -15.05 -9.21
N THR A 223 -32.35 -14.86 -10.19
CA THR A 223 -32.05 -15.88 -11.21
C THR A 223 -30.76 -16.66 -10.93
N ASN A 224 -29.98 -16.21 -9.95
CA ASN A 224 -28.68 -16.77 -9.58
C ASN A 224 -27.64 -16.75 -10.73
N LYS A 225 -27.84 -15.91 -11.75
CA LYS A 225 -26.96 -15.80 -12.93
C LYS A 225 -26.00 -14.62 -12.82
N PRO A 226 -24.82 -14.67 -13.48
CA PRO A 226 -23.96 -13.50 -13.62
C PRO A 226 -24.74 -12.30 -14.17
N TYR A 227 -24.56 -11.13 -13.56
CA TYR A 227 -25.31 -9.93 -13.89
C TYR A 227 -24.89 -9.30 -15.22
N ALA A 228 -23.60 -9.43 -15.55
CA ALA A 228 -23.02 -8.85 -16.76
C ALA A 228 -22.22 -9.92 -17.52
N HIS A 229 -22.30 -9.85 -18.85
CA HIS A 229 -21.39 -10.51 -19.76
C HIS A 229 -20.14 -9.66 -19.98
N PHE A 230 -19.10 -10.24 -20.61
CA PHE A 230 -17.84 -9.52 -20.79
C PHE A 230 -18.07 -8.18 -21.49
N PRO A 231 -17.43 -7.10 -21.02
CA PRO A 231 -17.70 -5.75 -21.53
C PRO A 231 -17.29 -5.55 -23.00
N TRP A 232 -16.59 -6.52 -23.62
CA TRP A 232 -16.27 -6.54 -25.06
C TRP A 232 -17.07 -7.60 -25.83
N TRP A 233 -18.03 -8.27 -25.19
CA TRP A 233 -19.04 -9.07 -25.87
C TRP A 233 -20.21 -8.16 -26.19
N GLU A 234 -20.23 -7.62 -27.40
CA GLU A 234 -21.39 -6.92 -27.94
C GLU A 234 -22.36 -7.94 -28.58
N PRO A 235 -23.68 -7.79 -28.39
CA PRO A 235 -24.34 -6.74 -27.60
C PRO A 235 -24.37 -7.02 -26.09
N ASP A 236 -24.26 -5.98 -25.26
CA ASP A 236 -24.56 -6.08 -23.81
C ASP A 236 -26.02 -6.53 -23.63
N PRO A 237 -26.29 -7.72 -23.07
CA PRO A 237 -27.64 -8.26 -22.99
C PRO A 237 -28.47 -7.63 -21.86
N ARG A 238 -27.89 -6.74 -21.05
CA ARG A 238 -28.63 -6.08 -19.97
C ARG A 238 -29.73 -5.17 -20.52
N PRO A 239 -30.92 -5.14 -19.89
CA PRO A 239 -31.97 -4.20 -20.26
C PRO A 239 -31.46 -2.76 -20.19
N LYS A 240 -31.72 -1.95 -21.23
CA LYS A 240 -31.40 -0.52 -21.19
C LYS A 240 -32.26 0.16 -20.12
N ARG A 241 -31.63 0.53 -19.00
CA ARG A 241 -32.25 1.29 -17.89
C ARG A 241 -31.67 2.70 -17.84
N SER A 242 -32.43 3.65 -17.28
CA SER A 242 -31.85 4.94 -16.87
C SER A 242 -30.78 4.68 -15.79
N ARG A 243 -29.84 5.61 -15.62
CA ARG A 243 -28.77 5.50 -14.61
C ARG A 243 -29.35 5.29 -13.20
N GLU A 244 -30.42 6.01 -12.86
CA GLU A 244 -31.10 5.91 -11.56
C GLU A 244 -31.81 4.57 -11.38
N ALA A 245 -32.49 4.08 -12.42
CA ALA A 245 -33.15 2.78 -12.38
C ALA A 245 -32.12 1.63 -12.27
N GLU A 246 -30.98 1.74 -12.95
CA GLU A 246 -29.88 0.79 -12.85
C GLU A 246 -29.25 0.80 -11.45
N LEU A 247 -29.07 1.98 -10.84
CA LEU A 247 -28.60 2.11 -9.46
C LEU A 247 -29.55 1.45 -8.46
N GLN A 248 -30.86 1.69 -8.59
CA GLN A 248 -31.87 1.10 -7.71
C GLN A 248 -31.99 -0.42 -7.89
N TYR A 249 -31.93 -0.88 -9.14
CA TYR A 249 -31.90 -2.30 -9.46
C TYR A 249 -30.65 -2.97 -8.88
N GLY A 250 -29.47 -2.38 -9.08
CA GLY A 250 -28.20 -2.88 -8.56
C GLY A 250 -28.15 -2.96 -7.03
N ARG A 251 -28.90 -2.12 -6.31
CA ARG A 251 -29.00 -2.15 -4.84
C ARG A 251 -29.86 -3.28 -4.30
N THR A 252 -30.90 -3.67 -5.03
CA THR A 252 -31.95 -4.56 -4.51
C THR A 252 -31.94 -5.94 -5.14
N GLN A 253 -31.47 -6.05 -6.38
CA GLN A 253 -31.54 -7.28 -7.19
C GLN A 253 -30.18 -7.89 -7.50
N VAL A 254 -29.07 -7.21 -7.17
CA VAL A 254 -27.72 -7.62 -7.59
C VAL A 254 -26.80 -7.82 -6.39
N GLY A 255 -26.41 -9.08 -6.16
CA GLY A 255 -25.43 -9.46 -5.15
C GLY A 255 -24.00 -9.42 -5.67
N THR A 256 -23.04 -9.65 -4.76
CA THR A 256 -21.61 -9.77 -5.10
C THR A 256 -21.08 -11.11 -4.65
N ARG A 257 -20.40 -11.81 -5.55
CA ARG A 257 -19.70 -13.07 -5.30
C ARG A 257 -18.25 -12.96 -5.71
N CYS A 258 -17.42 -13.78 -5.10
CA CYS A 258 -16.05 -13.93 -5.51
C CYS A 258 -15.62 -15.39 -5.46
N GLY A 259 -14.64 -15.75 -6.28
CA GLY A 259 -14.22 -17.12 -6.48
C GLY A 259 -13.26 -17.25 -7.64
N THR A 260 -13.17 -18.45 -8.21
CA THR A 260 -12.27 -18.71 -9.33
C THR A 260 -12.81 -18.10 -10.64
N PRO A 261 -11.93 -17.78 -11.62
CA PRO A 261 -12.33 -17.12 -12.87
C PRO A 261 -13.32 -17.88 -13.74
N ASP A 262 -13.40 -19.20 -13.56
CA ASP A 262 -14.36 -20.07 -14.24
C ASP A 262 -15.78 -19.99 -13.67
N GLY A 263 -15.99 -19.22 -12.60
CA GLY A 263 -17.30 -18.96 -11.99
C GLY A 263 -17.64 -19.82 -10.78
N LYS A 264 -16.74 -20.68 -10.31
CA LYS A 264 -16.95 -21.37 -9.04
C LYS A 264 -16.81 -20.39 -7.88
N MET A 265 -17.93 -20.12 -7.22
CA MET A 265 -18.02 -19.25 -6.05
C MET A 265 -17.26 -19.85 -4.86
N VAL A 266 -16.55 -18.97 -4.14
CA VAL A 266 -15.86 -19.26 -2.88
C VAL A 266 -16.50 -18.49 -1.72
N VAL A 267 -16.94 -17.26 -1.97
CA VAL A 267 -17.50 -16.38 -0.94
C VAL A 267 -18.55 -15.44 -1.54
N GLU A 268 -19.53 -15.06 -0.73
CA GLU A 268 -20.60 -14.15 -1.10
C GLU A 268 -20.75 -13.03 -0.06
N GLY A 269 -21.04 -11.81 -0.54
CA GLY A 269 -21.27 -10.63 0.29
C GLY A 269 -20.00 -9.85 0.63
N MET A 270 -20.13 -8.53 0.75
CA MET A 270 -19.00 -7.61 0.90
C MET A 270 -18.16 -7.87 2.16
N GLY A 271 -18.81 -8.09 3.32
CA GLY A 271 -18.12 -8.34 4.59
C GLY A 271 -17.28 -9.63 4.57
N PRO A 272 -17.88 -10.79 4.23
CA PRO A 272 -17.14 -12.05 4.07
C PRO A 272 -16.02 -11.96 3.04
N VAL A 273 -16.24 -11.26 1.91
CA VAL A 273 -15.19 -11.03 0.89
C VAL A 273 -14.01 -10.28 1.49
N LYS A 274 -14.25 -9.15 2.18
CA LYS A 274 -13.18 -8.37 2.83
C LYS A 274 -12.38 -9.24 3.81
N LYS A 275 -13.07 -9.99 4.68
CA LYS A 275 -12.43 -10.89 5.64
C LYS A 275 -11.59 -11.98 4.95
N LEU A 276 -12.07 -12.55 3.83
CA LEU A 276 -11.30 -13.51 3.05
C LEU A 276 -10.02 -12.86 2.49
N MET A 277 -10.11 -11.65 1.95
CA MET A 277 -8.94 -10.94 1.41
C MET A 277 -7.88 -10.67 2.46
N GLU A 278 -8.29 -10.28 3.67
CA GLU A 278 -7.38 -10.06 4.80
C GLU A 278 -6.75 -11.39 5.28
N THR A 279 -7.56 -12.42 5.49
CA THR A 279 -7.11 -13.67 6.15
C THR A 279 -6.39 -14.64 5.22
N ARG A 280 -6.89 -14.82 3.99
CA ARG A 280 -6.31 -15.76 3.02
C ARG A 280 -5.22 -15.14 2.17
N TYR A 281 -5.42 -13.89 1.76
CA TYR A 281 -4.52 -13.21 0.81
C TYR A 281 -3.62 -12.17 1.47
N GLY A 282 -3.81 -11.86 2.76
CA GLY A 282 -3.00 -10.87 3.47
C GLY A 282 -3.18 -9.44 2.95
N PHE A 283 -4.32 -9.14 2.33
CA PHE A 283 -4.54 -7.83 1.73
C PHE A 283 -4.70 -6.76 2.81
N GLY A 284 -3.83 -5.75 2.79
CA GLY A 284 -3.91 -4.60 3.69
C GLY A 284 -3.64 -4.90 5.17
N THR A 285 -3.05 -6.06 5.49
CA THR A 285 -2.77 -6.45 6.88
C THR A 285 -1.39 -6.00 7.37
N THR A 286 -0.48 -5.67 6.45
CA THR A 286 0.87 -5.19 6.80
C THR A 286 0.79 -3.82 7.47
N LYS A 287 1.39 -3.70 8.66
CA LYS A 287 1.56 -2.44 9.38
C LYS A 287 2.52 -1.54 8.62
N LEU A 288 2.05 -0.32 8.29
CA LEU A 288 2.86 0.69 7.61
C LEU A 288 3.53 1.65 8.60
N GLY A 289 2.99 1.77 9.82
CA GLY A 289 3.45 2.66 10.88
C GLY A 289 3.60 1.96 12.23
N LEU A 290 3.79 2.75 13.29
CA LEU A 290 3.87 2.22 14.66
C LEU A 290 2.48 1.74 15.14
N PRO A 291 2.39 0.73 16.03
CA PRO A 291 1.13 0.35 16.66
C PRO A 291 0.58 1.52 17.50
N GLY A 292 -0.63 1.98 17.21
CA GLY A 292 -1.31 3.05 17.96
C GLY A 292 -1.50 4.37 17.20
N GLU A 293 -1.05 4.43 15.94
CA GLU A 293 -1.51 5.41 14.94
C GLU A 293 -2.71 4.88 14.14
#